data_AF-A0A7J4M7Q0-F1
#
_entry.id   AF-A0A7J4M7Q0-F1
#
_cell.length_a   1.000
_cell.length_b   1.000
_cell.length_c   1.000
_cell.angle_alpha   90.00
_cell.angle_beta   90.00
_cell.angle_gamma   90.00
#
_symmetry.space_group_name_H-M   'P 1'
#
loop_
_entity.id
_entity.type
_entity.pdbx_description
1 polymer ?
#
loop_
_entity_poly.entity_id
_entity_poly.type
_entity_poly.pdbx_seq_one_letter_code
_entity_poly.pdbx_strand_id
1 'polypeptide(L)'
;MIKNTTPLSMQESLEYIKNPELKAFIKKFTSLNEKKAKELREKLVGLNLIKLNEMHISKLIEMMPEEREELSKILSDSNLDENESNAILSTIKEHQ
;
A
#
# COMPACT_ATOMS: atom_id res chain seq x y z
N MET A 1 -25.39 8.11 -7.85
CA MET A 1 -25.01 6.68 -7.69
C MET A 1 -23.52 6.56 -7.98
N ILE A 2 -22.74 6.03 -7.04
CA ILE A 2 -21.30 5.82 -7.23
C ILE A 2 -21.11 4.64 -8.20
N LYS A 3 -20.25 4.80 -9.21
CA LYS A 3 -20.01 3.80 -10.26
C LYS A 3 -18.80 2.91 -9.98
N ASN A 4 -17.78 3.44 -9.32
CA ASN A 4 -16.57 2.73 -8.93
C ASN A 4 -15.96 3.41 -7.69
N THR A 5 -15.22 2.67 -6.87
CA THR A 5 -14.50 3.19 -5.70
C THR A 5 -13.20 2.42 -5.56
N THR A 6 -12.08 3.15 -5.53
CA THR A 6 -10.74 2.58 -5.37
C THR A 6 -10.11 3.18 -4.12
N PRO A 7 -9.69 2.36 -3.14
CA PRO A 7 -8.97 2.83 -1.97
C PRO A 7 -7.56 3.26 -2.35
N LEU A 8 -7.18 4.45 -1.92
CA LEU A 8 -5.85 5.04 -2.14
C LEU A 8 -5.13 5.17 -0.80
N SER A 9 -3.83 4.89 -0.81
CA SER A 9 -2.95 5.20 0.31
C SER A 9 -2.77 6.71 0.45
N MET A 10 -2.26 7.15 1.61
CA MET A 10 -1.93 8.56 1.81
C MET A 10 -0.96 9.09 0.74
N GLN A 11 -0.01 8.28 0.32
CA GLN A 11 0.99 8.60 -0.70
C GLN A 11 0.38 8.81 -2.08
N GLU A 12 -0.58 7.95 -2.46
CA GLU A 12 -1.29 8.05 -3.73
C GLU A 12 -2.28 9.21 -3.73
N SER A 13 -2.88 9.51 -2.57
CA SER A 13 -3.80 10.63 -2.42
C SER A 13 -3.15 11.99 -2.73
N LEU A 14 -1.82 12.11 -2.58
CA LEU A 14 -1.07 13.35 -2.82
C LEU A 14 -1.23 13.89 -4.25
N GLU A 15 -1.56 13.04 -5.23
CA GLU A 15 -1.86 13.45 -6.59
C GLU A 15 -3.15 14.29 -6.68
N TYR A 16 -4.13 13.98 -5.85
CA TYR A 16 -5.47 14.59 -5.91
C TYR A 16 -5.62 15.79 -4.97
N ILE A 17 -4.71 15.95 -4.02
CA ILE A 17 -4.76 17.03 -3.02
C ILE A 17 -4.18 18.32 -3.60
N LYS A 18 -5.07 19.30 -3.80
CA LYS A 18 -4.72 20.64 -4.29
C LYS A 18 -4.28 21.59 -3.17
N ASN A 19 -4.73 21.36 -1.93
CA ASN A 19 -4.40 22.22 -0.80
C ASN A 19 -2.93 21.98 -0.37
N PRO A 20 -2.06 23.01 -0.40
CA PRO A 20 -0.64 22.86 -0.11
C PRO A 20 -0.35 22.54 1.36
N GLU A 21 -1.13 23.06 2.31
CA GLU A 21 -0.97 22.80 3.74
C GLU A 21 -1.30 21.34 4.07
N LEU A 22 -2.39 20.82 3.50
CA LEU A 22 -2.78 19.42 3.66
C LEU A 22 -1.74 18.49 3.00
N LYS A 23 -1.26 18.84 1.80
CA LYS A 23 -0.19 18.09 1.11
C LYS A 23 1.09 18.08 1.95
N ALA A 24 1.46 19.20 2.59
CA ALA A 24 2.60 19.27 3.50
C ALA A 24 2.40 18.49 4.80
N PHE A 25 1.18 18.48 5.35
CA PHE A 25 0.84 17.70 6.53
C PHE A 25 0.99 16.20 6.27
N ILE A 26 0.40 15.68 5.20
CA ILE A 26 0.45 14.26 4.85
C ILE A 26 1.89 13.82 4.59
N LYS A 27 2.70 14.63 3.92
CA LYS A 27 4.14 14.36 3.69
C LYS A 27 4.95 14.08 4.96
N LYS A 28 4.47 14.49 6.15
CA LYS A 28 5.12 14.16 7.44
C LYS A 28 4.95 12.69 7.84
N PHE A 29 3.94 12.02 7.31
CA PHE A 29 3.55 10.64 7.65
C PHE A 29 3.91 9.63 6.56
N THR A 30 4.51 10.08 5.46
CA THR A 30 4.86 9.21 4.33
C THR A 30 6.31 9.41 3.94
N SER A 31 7.05 8.31 3.87
CA SER A 31 8.40 8.24 3.32
C SER A 31 8.43 8.13 1.79
N LEU A 32 7.33 7.67 1.17
CA LEU A 32 7.28 7.32 -0.25
C LEU A 32 6.61 8.43 -1.08
N ASN A 33 7.19 8.79 -2.23
CA ASN A 33 6.56 9.74 -3.12
C ASN A 33 5.41 9.11 -3.93
N GLU A 34 4.53 9.96 -4.49
CA GLU A 34 3.35 9.57 -5.25
C GLU A 34 3.66 8.61 -6.42
N LYS A 35 4.80 8.78 -7.10
CA LYS A 35 5.21 7.94 -8.22
C LYS A 35 5.60 6.53 -7.75
N LYS A 36 6.48 6.44 -6.76
CA LYS A 36 6.92 5.15 -6.19
C LYS A 36 5.74 4.39 -5.57
N ALA A 37 4.78 5.09 -4.97
CA ALA A 37 3.58 4.48 -4.41
C ALA A 37 2.72 3.78 -5.48
N LYS A 38 2.55 4.41 -6.66
CA LYS A 38 1.86 3.80 -7.80
C LYS A 38 2.63 2.61 -8.38
N GLU A 39 3.95 2.73 -8.53
CA GLU A 39 4.81 1.64 -8.98
C GLU A 39 4.73 0.43 -8.03
N LEU A 40 4.70 0.67 -6.71
CA LEU A 40 4.50 -0.38 -5.71
C LEU A 40 3.11 -1.01 -5.81
N ARG A 41 2.04 -0.23 -6.02
CA ARG A 41 0.69 -0.77 -6.26
C ARG A 41 0.68 -1.73 -7.44
N GLU A 42 1.23 -1.32 -8.58
CA GLU A 42 1.27 -2.14 -9.79
C GLU A 42 1.97 -3.49 -9.53
N LYS A 43 3.09 -3.47 -8.81
CA LYS A 43 3.80 -4.70 -8.44
C LYS A 43 3.01 -5.58 -7.48
N LEU A 44 2.37 -5.00 -6.45
CA LEU A 44 1.53 -5.75 -5.51
C LEU A 44 0.31 -6.37 -6.19
N VAL A 45 -0.35 -5.66 -7.11
CA VAL A 45 -1.42 -6.21 -7.96
C VAL A 45 -0.87 -7.33 -8.86
N GLY A 46 0.33 -7.14 -9.40
CA GLY A 46 1.02 -8.10 -10.25
C GLY A 46 1.40 -9.43 -9.57
N LEU A 47 1.41 -9.49 -8.23
CA LEU A 47 1.55 -10.75 -7.50
C LEU A 47 0.34 -11.68 -7.69
N ASN A 48 -0.80 -11.14 -8.15
CA ASN A 48 -2.02 -11.88 -8.46
C ASN A 48 -2.51 -12.78 -7.30
N LEU A 49 -2.39 -12.29 -6.07
CA LEU A 49 -2.79 -13.00 -4.86
C LEU A 49 -4.28 -12.78 -4.59
N ILE A 50 -5.10 -13.84 -4.72
CA ILE A 50 -6.56 -13.79 -4.51
C ILE A 50 -6.91 -13.32 -3.09
N LYS A 51 -6.01 -13.55 -2.12
CA LYS A 51 -6.16 -13.14 -0.70
C LYS A 51 -5.91 -11.65 -0.45
N LEU A 52 -5.38 -10.92 -1.45
CA LEU A 52 -5.18 -9.47 -1.36
C LEU A 52 -6.29 -8.75 -2.13
N ASN A 53 -7.06 -7.94 -1.42
CA ASN A 53 -8.00 -7.00 -2.03
C ASN A 53 -7.37 -5.61 -2.18
N GLU A 54 -8.06 -4.69 -2.85
CA GLU A 54 -7.54 -3.33 -3.08
C GLU A 54 -7.27 -2.56 -1.77
N MET A 55 -8.04 -2.83 -0.71
CA MET A 55 -7.85 -2.20 0.61
C MET A 55 -6.56 -2.69 1.27
N HIS A 56 -6.26 -3.98 1.18
CA HIS A 56 -5.01 -4.57 1.64
C HIS A 56 -3.83 -3.91 0.94
N ILE A 57 -3.89 -3.80 -0.39
CA ILE A 57 -2.83 -3.17 -1.20
C ILE A 57 -2.63 -1.72 -0.77
N SER A 58 -3.72 -0.95 -0.63
CA SER A 58 -3.67 0.43 -0.14
C SER A 58 -2.99 0.53 1.23
N LYS A 59 -3.32 -0.38 2.16
CA LYS A 59 -2.76 -0.35 3.51
C LYS A 59 -1.30 -0.78 3.57
N LEU A 60 -0.88 -1.73 2.73
CA LEU A 60 0.52 -2.14 2.60
C LEU A 60 1.40 -0.99 2.12
N ILE A 61 0.95 -0.23 1.12
CA ILE A 61 1.67 0.96 0.62
C ILE A 61 1.77 2.02 1.72
N GLU A 62 0.70 2.19 2.51
CA GLU A 62 0.68 3.17 3.60
C GLU A 62 1.63 2.81 4.73
N MET A 63 1.61 1.55 5.17
CA MET A 63 2.28 1.08 6.38
C MET A 63 3.71 0.58 6.14
N MET A 64 4.04 0.14 4.92
CA MET A 64 5.37 -0.35 4.53
C MET A 64 5.98 -1.37 5.52
N PRO A 65 5.31 -2.50 5.82
CA PRO A 65 5.81 -3.47 6.80
C PRO A 65 7.16 -4.05 6.41
N GLU A 66 8.05 -4.17 7.39
CA GLU A 66 9.42 -4.70 7.23
C GLU A 66 9.51 -6.20 7.51
N GLU A 67 8.63 -6.67 8.39
CA GLU A 67 8.64 -8.03 8.93
C GLU A 67 7.26 -8.70 8.93
N ARG A 68 7.25 -10.03 9.06
CA ARG A 68 6.03 -10.84 9.00
C ARG A 68 5.03 -10.50 10.12
N GLU A 69 5.52 -10.11 11.28
CA GLU A 69 4.65 -9.72 12.40
C GLU A 69 3.83 -8.46 12.05
N GLU A 70 4.47 -7.46 11.44
CA GLU A 70 3.80 -6.23 10.99
C GLU A 70 2.82 -6.51 9.85
N LEU A 71 3.22 -7.34 8.89
CA LEU A 71 2.34 -7.79 7.80
C LEU A 71 1.09 -8.47 8.36
N SER A 72 1.26 -9.35 9.35
CA SER A 72 0.14 -10.08 9.98
C SER A 72 -0.79 -9.15 10.75
N LYS A 73 -0.28 -8.08 11.37
CA LYS A 73 -1.10 -7.05 12.03
C LYS A 73 -1.92 -6.26 11.00
N ILE A 74 -1.35 -5.98 9.83
CA ILE A 74 -2.03 -5.23 8.76
C ILE A 74 -3.09 -6.09 8.07
N LEU A 75 -2.79 -7.37 7.83
CA LEU A 75 -3.64 -8.30 7.10
C LEU A 75 -4.19 -9.41 8.01
N SER A 76 -4.68 -9.02 9.19
CA SER A 76 -5.10 -9.94 10.26
C SER A 76 -6.24 -10.89 9.88
N ASP A 77 -7.00 -10.55 8.84
CA ASP A 77 -8.10 -11.33 8.26
C ASP A 77 -7.67 -12.17 7.05
N SER A 78 -6.40 -12.06 6.64
CA SER A 78 -5.84 -12.83 5.53
C SER A 78 -5.14 -14.10 6.04
N ASN A 79 -5.44 -15.23 5.40
CA ASN A 79 -4.75 -16.50 5.65
C ASN A 79 -3.60 -16.68 4.66
N LEU A 80 -2.64 -15.74 4.66
CA LEU A 80 -1.45 -15.81 3.79
C LEU A 80 -0.55 -16.97 4.21
N ASP A 81 -0.02 -17.70 3.23
CA ASP A 81 1.04 -18.66 3.48
C ASP A 81 2.42 -17.99 3.50
N GLU A 82 3.45 -18.77 3.80
CA GLU A 82 4.81 -18.26 3.91
C GLU A 82 5.35 -17.71 2.59
N ASN A 83 5.02 -18.33 1.46
CA ASN A 83 5.49 -17.89 0.14
C ASN A 83 4.82 -16.58 -0.25
N GLU A 84 3.51 -16.47 -0.04
CA GLU A 84 2.75 -15.25 -0.29
C GLU A 84 3.26 -14.10 0.58
N SER A 85 3.46 -14.36 1.88
CA SER A 85 3.99 -13.37 2.82
C SER A 85 5.38 -12.87 2.41
N ASN A 86 6.26 -13.78 1.99
CA ASN A 86 7.60 -13.44 1.52
C ASN A 86 7.58 -12.63 0.23
N ALA A 87 6.70 -12.98 -0.71
CA ALA A 87 6.55 -12.24 -1.96
C ALA A 87 6.12 -10.79 -1.72
N ILE A 88 5.15 -10.58 -0.82
CA ILE A 88 4.69 -9.25 -0.42
C ILE A 88 5.82 -8.45 0.22
N LEU A 89 6.48 -9.00 1.23
CA LEU A 89 7.56 -8.30 1.94
C LEU A 89 8.75 -7.98 1.02
N SER A 90 9.11 -8.89 0.11
CA SER A 90 10.19 -8.66 -0.87
C SER A 90 9.83 -7.52 -1.81
N THR A 91 8.58 -7.48 -2.28
CA THR A 91 8.09 -6.43 -3.18
C THR A 91 8.12 -5.05 -2.50
N ILE A 92 7.75 -4.99 -1.22
CA ILE A 92 7.77 -3.75 -0.43
C ILE A 92 9.19 -3.25 -0.22
N LYS A 93 10.12 -4.15 0.13
CA LYS A 93 11.54 -3.84 0.37
C LYS A 93 12.25 -3.22 -0.84
N GLU A 94 11.84 -3.54 -2.06
CA GLU A 94 12.38 -2.91 -3.27
C GLU A 94 12.09 -1.40 -3.39
N HIS A 95 11.13 -0.86 -2.62
CA HIS A 95 10.68 0.53 -2.73
C HIS A 95 11.02 1.40 -1.53
N GLN A 96 11.68 0.82 -0.53
CA GLN A 96 12.19 1.53 0.65
C GLN A 96 13.38 2.45 0.29
#